data_AF-X0ZE37-F1
#
_entry.id   AF-X0ZE37-F1
#
_cell.length_a   1.000
_cell.length_b   1.000
_cell.length_c   1.000
_cell.angle_alpha   90.00
_cell.angle_beta   90.00
_cell.angle_gamma   90.00
#
_symmetry.space_group_name_H-M   'P 1'
#
loop_
_entity.id
_entity.type
_entity.pdbx_description
1 polymer ?
#
loop_
_entity_poly.entity_id
_entity_poly.type
_entity_poly.pdbx_seq_one_letter_code
_entity_poly.pdbx_strand_id
1 'polypeptide(L)'
;QTFWTASAHGAGTQTLEWGIEPGSYSFVLMNDDGSRGLNLSTLVGVKVPPILWGVSVGLLVGGIVVLVIAALMIYLAVRRP
;
A
#
# COMPACT_ATOMS: atom_id res chain seq x y z
N GLN A 1 -15.22 -27.12 -0.95
CA GLN A 1 -13.88 -27.28 -1.56
C GLN A 1 -12.88 -26.51 -0.70
N THR A 2 -11.89 -27.17 -0.09
CA THR A 2 -11.00 -26.62 0.96
C THR A 2 -9.58 -26.32 0.48
N PHE A 3 -9.33 -26.39 -0.83
CA PHE A 3 -8.02 -26.10 -1.42
C PHE A 3 -7.70 -24.60 -1.46
N TRP A 4 -8.72 -23.75 -1.57
CA TRP A 4 -8.53 -22.30 -1.70
C TRP A 4 -8.53 -21.63 -0.33
N THR A 5 -7.51 -20.81 -0.09
CA THR A 5 -7.47 -19.93 1.09
C THR A 5 -8.56 -18.85 1.02
N ALA A 6 -8.83 -18.31 -0.17
CA ALA A 6 -9.92 -17.37 -0.43
C ALA A 6 -10.43 -17.54 -1.87
N SER A 7 -11.75 -17.40 -2.07
CA SER A 7 -12.37 -17.44 -3.40
C SER A 7 -13.57 -16.50 -3.48
N ALA A 8 -13.78 -15.91 -4.65
CA ALA A 8 -14.97 -15.14 -4.99
C ALA A 8 -15.50 -15.61 -6.35
N HIS A 9 -16.82 -15.69 -6.51
CA HIS A 9 -17.48 -16.10 -7.74
C HIS A 9 -18.77 -15.28 -7.92
N GLY A 10 -19.09 -14.92 -9.16
CA GLY A 10 -20.31 -14.20 -9.49
C GLY A 10 -20.19 -13.35 -10.75
N ALA A 11 -21.33 -12.79 -11.20
CA ALA A 11 -21.37 -11.86 -12.30
C ALA A 11 -20.96 -10.43 -11.84
N GLY A 12 -20.26 -9.69 -12.70
CA GLY A 12 -19.85 -8.30 -12.43
C GLY A 12 -18.51 -8.16 -11.67
N THR A 13 -18.23 -6.96 -11.16
CA THR A 13 -16.96 -6.66 -10.46
C THR A 13 -16.88 -7.45 -9.14
N GLN A 14 -15.83 -8.26 -9.00
CA GLN A 14 -15.56 -9.04 -7.79
C GLN A 14 -14.36 -8.45 -7.05
N THR A 15 -14.48 -8.27 -5.74
CA THR A 15 -13.39 -7.84 -4.86
C THR A 15 -13.06 -9.00 -3.92
N LEU A 16 -11.80 -9.45 -3.95
CA LEU A 16 -11.29 -10.48 -3.05
C LEU A 16 -10.34 -9.84 -2.03
N GLU A 17 -10.73 -9.84 -0.76
CA GLU A 17 -9.85 -9.46 0.34
C GLU A 17 -9.42 -10.72 1.10
N TRP A 18 -8.11 -10.89 1.29
CA TRP A 18 -7.56 -12.01 2.05
C TRP A 18 -6.43 -11.56 2.97
N GLY A 19 -6.27 -12.26 4.08
CA GLY A 19 -5.12 -12.08 4.97
C GLY A 19 -3.88 -12.73 4.34
N ILE A 20 -2.86 -11.92 4.02
CA ILE A 20 -1.58 -12.43 3.53
C ILE A 20 -0.76 -12.89 4.75
N GLU A 21 -0.42 -14.17 4.78
CA GLU A 21 0.50 -14.77 5.74
C GLU A 21 1.84 -15.05 5.05
N PRO A 22 2.96 -15.25 5.78
CA PRO A 22 4.22 -15.60 5.16
C PRO A 22 4.12 -16.95 4.41
N GLY A 23 4.30 -16.94 3.09
CA GLY A 23 4.16 -18.13 2.27
C GLY A 23 4.23 -17.88 0.77
N SER A 24 4.05 -18.94 -0.02
CA SER A 24 3.92 -18.87 -1.48
C SER A 24 2.44 -18.99 -1.86
N TYR A 25 1.94 -18.01 -2.60
CA TYR A 25 0.56 -17.99 -3.08
C TYR A 25 0.50 -18.13 -4.59
N SER A 26 -0.49 -18.86 -5.10
CA SER A 26 -0.82 -18.93 -6.52
C SER A 26 -2.23 -18.40 -6.71
N PHE A 27 -2.38 -17.42 -7.59
CA PHE A 27 -3.67 -16.85 -7.94
C PHE A 27 -4.17 -17.52 -9.21
N VAL A 28 -5.38 -18.08 -9.16
CA VAL A 28 -6.03 -18.71 -10.30
C VAL A 28 -7.32 -17.97 -10.59
N LEU A 29 -7.44 -17.48 -11.82
CA LEU A 29 -8.64 -16.83 -12.33
C LEU A 29 -9.12 -17.65 -13.53
N MET A 30 -10.40 -17.97 -13.54
CA MET A 30 -11.03 -18.83 -14.53
C MET A 30 -12.49 -18.41 -14.70
N ASN A 31 -13.00 -18.48 -15.93
CA ASN A 31 -14.43 -18.32 -16.18
C ASN A 31 -15.19 -19.50 -15.56
N ASP A 32 -16.39 -19.25 -15.04
CA ASP A 32 -17.24 -20.27 -14.40
C ASP A 32 -17.55 -21.45 -15.34
N ASP A 33 -17.61 -21.17 -16.65
CA ASP A 33 -17.83 -22.15 -17.72
C ASP A 33 -16.54 -22.79 -18.28
N GLY A 34 -15.37 -22.39 -17.79
CA GLY A 34 -14.06 -22.85 -18.25
C GLY A 34 -13.69 -22.46 -19.69
N SER A 35 -14.42 -21.53 -20.29
CA SER A 35 -14.12 -21.01 -21.62
C SER A 35 -12.78 -20.25 -21.65
N ARG A 36 -12.18 -20.19 -22.85
CA ARG A 36 -10.92 -19.46 -23.09
C ARG A 36 -11.19 -17.97 -23.26
N GLY A 37 -10.31 -17.15 -22.67
CA GLY A 37 -10.37 -15.70 -22.79
C GLY A 37 -10.92 -15.07 -21.51
N LEU A 38 -10.05 -14.36 -20.80
CA LEU A 38 -10.39 -13.55 -19.65
C LEU A 38 -10.21 -12.10 -20.05
N ASN A 39 -11.29 -11.34 -20.20
CA ASN A 39 -11.20 -9.89 -20.33
C ASN A 39 -11.27 -9.29 -18.92
N LEU A 40 -10.10 -9.16 -18.30
CA LEU A 40 -9.96 -8.71 -16.93
C LEU A 40 -9.14 -7.44 -16.85
N SER A 41 -9.73 -6.40 -16.28
CA SER A 41 -9.02 -5.24 -15.76
C SER A 41 -8.78 -5.46 -14.27
N THR A 42 -7.72 -6.18 -13.90
CA THR A 42 -7.37 -6.42 -12.50
C THR A 42 -6.50 -5.29 -11.94
N LEU A 43 -6.92 -4.69 -10.83
CA LEU A 43 -6.10 -3.82 -10.01
C LEU A 43 -5.66 -4.60 -8.78
N VAL A 44 -4.36 -4.89 -8.66
CA VAL A 44 -3.79 -5.51 -7.45
C VAL A 44 -3.25 -4.40 -6.56
N GLY A 45 -3.95 -4.14 -5.47
CA GLY A 45 -3.51 -3.21 -4.44
C GLY A 45 -2.95 -3.96 -3.24
N VAL A 46 -1.71 -3.67 -2.85
CA VAL A 46 -1.16 -4.14 -1.57
C VAL A 46 -1.43 -3.08 -0.52
N LYS A 47 -2.08 -3.46 0.59
CA LYS A 47 -2.22 -2.56 1.73
C LYS A 47 -0.85 -2.35 2.34
N VAL A 48 -0.32 -1.14 2.18
CA VAL A 48 0.97 -0.75 2.73
C VAL A 48 0.90 -0.85 4.27
N PRO A 49 1.86 -1.52 4.93
CA PRO A 49 1.82 -1.67 6.38
C PRO A 49 1.75 -0.30 7.07
N PRO A 50 0.93 -0.14 8.13
CA PRO A 50 0.74 1.16 8.80
C PRO A 50 2.03 1.73 9.42
N ILE A 51 3.07 0.90 9.57
CA ILE A 51 4.38 1.35 10.06
C ILE A 51 5.06 2.35 9.11
N LEU A 52 4.83 2.21 7.80
CA LEU A 52 5.38 3.13 6.79
C LEU A 52 4.72 4.51 6.86
N TRP A 53 3.46 4.57 7.32
CA TRP A 53 2.79 5.83 7.61
C TRP A 53 3.48 6.57 8.78
N GLY A 54 3.77 5.85 9.86
CA GLY A 54 4.45 6.41 11.04
C GLY A 54 5.84 6.97 10.71
N VAL A 55 6.64 6.23 9.93
CA VAL A 55 7.97 6.68 9.49
C VAL A 55 7.87 7.93 8.61
N SER A 56 6.89 7.98 7.69
CA SER A 56 6.68 9.13 6.81
C SER A 56 6.35 10.39 7.58
N VAL A 57 5.42 10.30 8.55
CA VAL A 57 5.07 11.43 9.42
C VAL A 57 6.26 11.85 10.29
N GLY A 58 7.00 10.88 10.85
CA GLY A 58 8.20 11.16 11.64
C GLY A 58 9.27 11.90 10.86
N LEU A 59 9.56 11.47 9.62
CA LEU A 59 10.49 12.15 8.71
C LEU A 59 10.03 13.56 8.34
N LEU A 60 8.73 13.75 8.07
CA LEU A 60 8.17 15.05 7.74
C LEU A 60 8.32 16.03 8.91
N VAL A 61 7.91 15.61 10.11
CA VAL A 61 8.00 16.43 11.33
C VAL A 61 9.46 16.72 11.68
N GLY A 62 10.32 15.70 11.65
CA GLY A 62 11.75 15.85 11.90
C GLY A 62 12.40 16.83 10.91
N GLY A 63 12.07 16.72 9.62
CA GLY A 63 12.53 17.64 8.58
C GLY A 63 12.10 19.08 8.85
N ILE A 64 10.83 19.30 9.20
CA ILE A 64 10.32 20.65 9.55
C ILE A 64 11.06 21.22 10.76
N VAL A 65 11.29 20.44 11.80
CA VAL A 65 12.02 20.88 13.00
C VAL A 65 13.44 21.31 12.65
N VAL A 66 14.17 20.51 11.87
CA VAL A 66 15.51 20.85 11.40
C VAL A 66 15.49 22.13 10.57
N LEU A 67 14.50 22.28 9.68
CA LEU A 67 14.35 23.46 8.83
C LEU A 67 14.11 24.73 9.66
N VAL A 68 13.25 24.65 10.67
CA VAL A 68 12.98 25.77 11.61
C VAL A 68 14.23 26.13 12.40
N ILE A 69 14.97 25.15 12.94
CA ILE A 69 16.21 25.39 13.67
C ILE A 69 17.26 26.07 12.77
N ALA A 70 17.44 25.55 11.55
CA ALA A 70 18.36 26.12 10.59
C ALA A 70 17.97 27.56 10.22
N ALA A 71 16.70 27.81 9.94
CA ALA A 71 16.18 29.15 9.65
C ALA A 71 16.39 30.12 10.82
N LEU A 72 16.15 29.67 12.05
CA LEU A 72 16.39 30.47 13.26
C LEU A 72 17.88 30.78 13.43
N MET A 73 18.77 29.80 13.22
CA MET A 73 20.22 30.03 13.28
C MET A 73 20.67 31.04 12.24
N ILE A 74 20.21 30.91 10.99
CA ILE A 74 20.51 31.84 9.91
C ILE A 74 20.00 33.24 10.25
N TYR A 75 18.75 33.34 10.72
CA TYR A 75 18.14 34.61 11.11
C TYR A 75 18.92 35.30 12.23
N LEU A 76 19.32 34.55 13.27
CA LEU A 76 20.12 35.09 14.37
C LEU A 76 21.53 35.49 13.93
N ALA A 77 22.16 34.73 13.03
CA ALA A 77 23.47 35.06 12.49
C ALA A 77 23.44 36.34 11.65
N VAL A 78 22.45 36.51 10.78
CA VAL A 78 22.27 37.72 9.96
C VAL A 78 21.89 38.93 10.82
N ARG A 79 21.14 38.72 11.90
CA ARG A 79 20.69 39.78 12.82
C ARG A 79 21.76 40.20 13.85
N ARG A 80 22.90 39.52 13.90
CA ARG A 80 24.06 39.96 14.70
C ARG A 80 24.93 40.89 13.84
N PRO A 81 24.83 42.22 13.99
CA PRO A 81 25.82 43.14 13.43
C PRO A 81 27.19 42.96 14.09
#